data_AF-A0A0F8MBA5-F1
#
_entry.id   AF-A0A0F8MBA5-F1
#
_cell.length_a   1.000
_cell.length_b   1.000
_cell.length_c   1.000
_cell.angle_alpha   90.00
_cell.angle_beta   90.00
_cell.angle_gamma   90.00
#
_symmetry.space_group_name_H-M   'P 1'
#
loop_
_entity.id
_entity.type
_entity.pdbx_description
1 polymer ?
#
loop_
_entity_poly.entity_id
_entity_poly.type
_entity_poly.pdbx_seq_one_letter_code
_entity_poly.pdbx_strand_id
1 'polypeptide(L)' 'MPSESQKDEDAFESQFIDMYLSEYASISSIVREALPFELLATVGGVIAGIILSGIRQTKLLNKPKSRSLE' A
#
# COMPACT_ATOMS: atom_id res chain seq x y z
N MET A 1 33.50 41.41 16.59
CA MET A 1 32.23 41.51 15.84
C MET A 1 31.98 40.12 15.26
N PRO A 2 30.90 39.42 15.62
CA PRO A 2 30.65 38.09 15.09
C PRO A 2 30.16 38.23 13.64
N SER A 3 30.73 37.38 12.80
CA SER A 3 30.58 37.28 11.35
C SER A 3 29.12 37.06 10.94
N GLU A 4 28.51 38.08 10.33
CA GLU A 4 27.15 38.03 9.77
C GLU A 4 27.01 36.99 8.64
N SER A 5 28.11 36.48 8.07
CA SER A 5 28.12 35.51 6.96
C SER A 5 27.73 34.07 7.33
N GLN A 6 27.89 33.64 8.59
CA GLN A 6 27.54 32.26 8.97
C GLN A 6 26.03 32.04 9.07
N LYS A 7 25.28 33.09 9.43
CA LYS A 7 23.84 32.99 9.69
C LYS A 7 23.03 32.71 8.42
N ASP A 8 23.54 33.16 7.27
CA ASP A 8 22.87 33.03 5.97
C ASP A 8 23.16 31.67 5.32
N GLU A 9 24.35 31.09 5.52
CA GLU A 9 24.70 29.75 5.06
C GLU A 9 23.89 28.67 5.83
N ASP A 10 23.79 28.79 7.14
CA ASP A 10 23.00 27.88 8.00
C ASP A 10 21.50 27.93 7.67
N ALA A 11 20.98 29.11 7.29
CA ALA A 11 19.59 29.31 6.90
C ALA A 11 19.27 28.76 5.50
N PHE A 12 20.25 28.79 4.59
CA PHE A 12 20.12 28.21 3.25
C PHE A 12 20.16 26.68 3.30
N GLU A 13 21.10 26.10 4.04
CA GLU A 13 21.16 24.64 4.23
C GLU A 13 19.92 24.10 4.96
N SER A 14 19.45 24.80 6.00
CA SER A 14 18.25 24.37 6.75
C SER A 14 17.01 24.35 5.86
N GLN A 15 16.78 25.38 5.03
CA GLN A 15 15.66 25.41 4.08
C GLN A 15 15.78 24.33 3.00
N PHE A 16 16.99 24.02 2.57
CA PHE A 16 17.24 22.95 1.61
C PHE A 16 16.90 21.60 2.25
N ILE A 17 17.43 21.31 3.44
CA ILE A 17 17.18 20.07 4.18
C ILE A 17 15.69 19.90 4.49
N ASP A 18 14.99 20.97 4.88
CA ASP A 18 13.56 20.93 5.18
C ASP A 18 12.71 20.69 3.93
N MET A 19 13.13 21.23 2.76
CA MET A 19 12.47 20.95 1.48
C MET A 19 12.61 19.48 1.08
N TYR A 20 13.81 18.89 1.18
CA TYR A 20 14.04 17.47 0.93
C TYR A 20 13.31 16.57 1.93
N LEU A 21 13.37 16.88 3.23
CA LEU A 21 12.65 16.12 4.25
C LEU A 21 11.13 16.24 4.07
N SER A 22 10.61 17.41 3.68
CA SER A 22 9.18 17.57 3.41
C SER A 22 8.74 16.71 2.22
N GLU A 23 9.60 16.52 1.21
CA GLU A 23 9.28 15.71 0.04
C GLU A 23 9.21 14.23 0.39
N TYR A 24 10.07 13.73 1.29
CA TYR A 24 10.04 12.35 1.79
C TYR A 24 9.02 12.11 2.92
N ALA A 25 8.71 13.13 3.74
CA ALA A 25 7.71 13.09 4.81
C ALA A 25 6.30 13.49 4.35
N SER A 26 6.14 13.87 3.08
CA SER A 26 4.85 14.21 2.48
C SER A 26 3.97 12.98 2.31
N ILE A 27 2.66 13.16 2.47
CA ILE A 27 1.61 12.17 2.15
C ILE A 27 1.82 11.61 0.74
N SER A 28 2.29 12.42 -0.21
CA SER A 28 2.59 11.97 -1.58
C SER A 28 3.71 10.92 -1.64
N SER A 29 4.72 10.99 -0.76
CA SER A 29 5.82 10.01 -0.69
C SER A 29 5.32 8.67 -0.14
N ILE A 30 4.58 8.70 0.97
CA ILE A 30 3.99 7.50 1.59
C ILE A 30 3.03 6.82 0.61
N VAL A 31 2.15 7.59 -0.03
CA VAL A 31 1.18 7.09 -1.00
C VAL A 31 1.90 6.52 -2.22
N ARG A 32 2.94 7.19 -2.73
CA ARG A 32 3.69 6.70 -3.90
C ARG A 32 4.42 5.37 -3.63
N GLU A 33 4.87 5.15 -2.40
CA GLU A 33 5.52 3.91 -1.99
C GLU A 33 4.52 2.80 -1.65
N ALA A 34 3.43 3.10 -0.94
CA ALA A 34 2.47 2.11 -0.44
C ALA A 34 1.35 1.74 -1.42
N LEU A 35 0.86 2.68 -2.22
CA LEU A 35 -0.29 2.51 -3.11
C LEU A 35 -0.08 1.45 -4.21
N PRO A 36 1.14 1.23 -4.76
CA PRO A 36 1.40 0.12 -5.68
C PRO A 36 1.17 -1.26 -5.03
N PHE A 37 1.56 -1.43 -3.76
CA PHE A 37 1.36 -2.68 -3.04
C PHE A 37 -0.11 -2.93 -2.73
N GLU A 38 -0.84 -1.89 -2.34
CA GLU A 38 -2.28 -1.96 -2.11
C GLU A 38 -3.02 -2.39 -3.38
N LEU A 39 -2.68 -1.81 -4.53
CA LEU A 39 -3.30 -2.16 -5.81
C LEU A 39 -3.04 -3.64 -6.17
N LEU A 40 -1.80 -4.09 -6.03
CA LEU A 40 -1.43 -5.50 -6.25
C LEU A 40 -2.17 -6.45 -5.32
N ALA A 41 -2.24 -6.12 -4.03
CA ALA A 41 -2.94 -6.92 -3.03
C ALA A 41 -4.45 -7.01 -3.33
N THR A 42 -5.04 -5.91 -3.79
CA THR A 42 -6.48 -5.85 -4.13
C THR A 42 -6.79 -6.74 -5.33
N VAL A 43 -6.00 -6.64 -6.40
CA VAL A 43 -6.16 -7.50 -7.59
C VAL A 43 -5.94 -8.97 -7.24
N GLY A 44 -4.89 -9.27 -6.47
CA GLY A 44 -4.61 -10.63 -5.99
C GLY A 44 -5.75 -11.19 -5.14
N GLY A 45 -6.33 -10.39 -4.25
CA GLY A 45 -7.48 -10.76 -3.42
C GLY A 45 -8.73 -11.08 -4.24
N VAL A 46 -9.02 -10.29 -5.29
CA VAL A 46 -10.13 -10.56 -6.21
C VAL A 46 -9.93 -11.89 -6.93
N ILE A 47 -8.73 -12.14 -7.49
CA ILE A 47 -8.41 -13.39 -8.19
C ILE A 47 -8.53 -14.59 -7.22
N ALA A 48 -7.97 -14.47 -6.02
CA ALA A 48 -8.07 -15.51 -4.99
C ALA A 48 -9.52 -15.80 -4.60
N GLY A 49 -10.37 -14.76 -4.49
CA GLY A 49 -11.79 -14.89 -4.23
C GLY A 49 -12.53 -15.64 -5.34
N ILE A 50 -12.21 -15.36 -6.61
CA ILE A 50 -12.79 -16.06 -7.77
C ILE A 50 -12.41 -17.54 -7.74
N ILE A 51 -11.13 -17.86 -7.52
CA ILE A 51 -10.65 -19.25 -7.44
C ILE A 51 -11.35 -19.98 -6.29
N LEU A 52 -11.41 -19.36 -5.12
CA LEU A 52 -12.06 -19.95 -3.94
C LEU A 52 -13.55 -20.18 -4.16
N SER A 53 -14.23 -19.25 -4.83
CA SER A 53 -15.64 -19.38 -5.22
C SER A 53 -15.85 -20.59 -6.13
N GLY A 54 -14.99 -20.77 -7.15
CA GLY A 54 -15.03 -21.94 -8.02
C GLY A 54 -14.82 -23.27 -7.28
N ILE A 55 -13.86 -23.33 -6.35
CA ILE A 55 -13.62 -24.52 -5.51
C ILE A 55 -14.83 -24.83 -4.62
N ARG A 56 -15.49 -23.79 -4.06
CA ARG A 56 -16.71 -23.96 -3.25
C ARG A 56 -17.85 -24.51 -4.09
N GLN A 57 -18.04 -24.03 -5.32
CA GLN A 57 -19.08 -24.51 -6.23
C GLN A 57 -18.87 -25.99 -6.60
N THR A 58 -17.64 -26.40 -6.94
CA THR A 58 -17.35 -27.81 -7.26
C THR A 58 -17.51 -28.73 -6.04
N LYS A 59 -17.11 -28.29 -4.84
CA LYS A 59 -17.34 -29.05 -3.60
C LYS A 59 -18.82 -29.17 -3.22
N LEU A 60 -19.62 -28.13 -3.44
CA LEU A 60 -21.07 -28.17 -3.19
C LEU A 60 -21.79 -29.03 -4.23
N LEU A 61 -21.38 -28.98 -5.50
CA LEU A 61 -21.92 -29.80 -6.57
C LEU A 61 -21.61 -31.29 -6.38
N ASN A 62 -20.42 -31.61 -5.86
CA ASN A 62 -19.99 -32.99 -5.60
C ASN A 62 -20.35 -33.49 -4.19
N LYS A 63 -21.17 -32.73 -3.44
CA LYS A 63 -21.72 -33.22 -2.17
C LYS A 63 -22.70 -34.34 -2.53
N PRO A 64 -22.46 -35.60 -2.11
CA PRO A 64 -23.38 -36.68 -2.40
C PRO A 64 -24.73 -36.27 -1.82
N LYS A 65 -25.74 -36.17 -2.69
CA LYS A 65 -27.15 -36.03 -2.30
C LYS A 65 -27.40 -37.17 -1.33
N SER A 66 -27.39 -36.88 -0.04
CA SER A 66 -27.73 -37.85 1.00
C SER A 66 -29.07 -38.39 0.57
N ARG A 67 -29.11 -39.68 0.23
CA ARG A 67 -30.33 -40.40 -0.05
C ARG A 67 -31.25 -40.13 1.14
N SER A 68 -32.24 -39.28 0.92
CA SER A 68 -33.42 -39.23 1.76
C SER A 68 -34.09 -40.57 1.50
N LEU A 69 -33.81 -41.53 2.39
CA LEU A 69 -34.62 -42.73 2.55
C LEU A 69 -35.89 -42.23 3.23
N GLU A 70 -36.88 -41.89 2.42
CA GLU A 70 -38.31 -41.96 2.78
C GLU A 70 -39.00 -42.91 1.81
#